data_AF-A0A4R6K5I9-F1
#
_entry.id   AF-A0A4R6K5I9-F1
#
_cell.length_a   1.000
_cell.length_b   1.000
_cell.length_c   1.000
_cell.angle_alpha   90.00
_cell.angle_beta   90.00
_cell.angle_gamma   90.00
#
_symmetry.space_group_name_H-M   'P 1'
#
loop_
_entity.id
_entity.type
_entity.pdbx_description
1 polymer ?
#
loop_
_entity_poly.entity_id
_entity_poly.type
_entity_poly.pdbx_seq_one_letter_code
_entity_poly.pdbx_strand_id
1 'polypeptide(L)'
;MAGSLWLYAGLVLLVGFERVAELVVSLRNAAWSFAQGGVESGKGHYPFMVVLHTGLLAGCLVEAIVADRPFVPWLGFVMLAVVVLAQGLRWWCITVLGRQWNTRVIVVPGLSLVAAGPYRWVRHPNYVAVVLEGIALPLVHTAWITALVFTVLNVPLLAVRIRAEEAALATVLGAAPAK
;
A
#
# COMPACT_ATOMS: atom_id res chain seq x y z
N MET A 1 -23.38 -9.53 -18.20
CA MET A 1 -22.99 -9.49 -16.78
C MET A 1 -21.77 -10.37 -16.48
N ALA A 2 -21.75 -11.66 -16.84
CA ALA A 2 -20.62 -12.54 -16.51
C ALA A 2 -19.25 -12.04 -17.01
N GLY A 3 -19.17 -11.47 -18.22
CA GLY A 3 -17.89 -11.05 -18.82
C GLY A 3 -17.14 -9.96 -18.04
N SER A 4 -17.83 -8.91 -17.57
CA SER A 4 -17.19 -7.84 -16.79
C SER A 4 -16.74 -8.31 -15.41
N LEU A 5 -17.50 -9.22 -14.80
CA LEU A 5 -17.17 -9.81 -13.51
C LEU A 5 -15.91 -10.68 -13.58
N TRP A 6 -15.72 -11.47 -14.64
CA TRP A 6 -14.49 -12.25 -14.84
C TRP A 6 -13.27 -11.36 -15.05
N LEU A 7 -13.40 -10.29 -15.84
CA LEU A 7 -12.32 -9.31 -16.01
C LEU A 7 -11.97 -8.61 -14.70
N TYR A 8 -12.99 -8.25 -13.92
CA TYR A 8 -12.79 -7.65 -12.60
C TYR A 8 -12.15 -8.62 -11.61
N ALA A 9 -12.56 -9.89 -11.58
CA ALA A 9 -11.91 -10.92 -10.79
C ALA A 9 -10.44 -11.11 -11.20
N GLY A 10 -10.17 -11.11 -12.51
CA GLY A 10 -8.81 -11.13 -13.05
C GLY A 10 -7.97 -9.94 -12.60
N LEU A 11 -8.54 -8.73 -12.58
CA LEU A 11 -7.90 -7.53 -12.04
C LEU A 11 -7.56 -7.68 -10.55
N VAL A 12 -8.52 -8.13 -9.73
CA VAL A 12 -8.31 -8.32 -8.29
C VAL A 12 -7.23 -9.38 -8.03
N LEU A 13 -7.22 -10.47 -8.80
CA LEU A 13 -6.18 -11.50 -8.73
C LEU A 13 -4.81 -10.95 -9.13
N LEU A 14 -4.74 -10.14 -10.19
CA LEU A 14 -3.51 -9.48 -10.61
C LEU A 14 -2.94 -8.59 -9.50
N VAL A 15 -3.78 -7.77 -8.86
CA VAL A 15 -3.39 -6.99 -7.68
C VAL A 15 -2.96 -7.91 -6.55
N GLY A 16 -3.64 -9.04 -6.33
CA GLY A 16 -3.23 -10.06 -5.36
C GLY A 16 -1.82 -10.61 -5.62
N PHE A 17 -1.48 -10.94 -6.87
CA PHE A 17 -0.15 -11.38 -7.26
C PHE A 17 0.90 -10.29 -7.05
N GLU A 18 0.56 -9.03 -7.35
CA GLU A 18 1.42 -7.89 -7.09
C GLU A 18 1.71 -7.73 -5.59
N ARG A 19 0.71 -7.91 -4.71
CA ARG A 19 0.90 -7.90 -3.24
C ARG A 19 1.89 -8.97 -2.79
N VAL A 20 1.87 -10.14 -3.42
CA VAL A 20 2.85 -11.21 -3.15
C VAL A 20 4.24 -10.82 -3.64
N ALA A 21 4.36 -10.26 -4.84
CA ALA A 21 5.64 -9.77 -5.36
C ALA A 21 6.25 -8.69 -4.46
N GLU A 22 5.43 -7.74 -4.00
CA GLU A 22 5.79 -6.73 -3.01
C GLU A 22 6.26 -7.35 -1.70
N LEU A 23 5.58 -8.38 -1.19
CA LEU A 23 6.01 -9.07 0.02
C LEU A 23 7.37 -9.75 -0.17
N VAL A 24 7.63 -10.36 -1.32
CA VAL A 24 8.94 -10.95 -1.64
C VAL A 24 10.04 -9.90 -1.66
N VAL A 25 9.81 -8.74 -2.30
CA VAL A 25 10.76 -7.62 -2.29
C VAL A 25 10.98 -7.11 -0.86
N SER A 26 9.90 -6.98 -0.10
CA SER A 26 9.93 -6.53 1.30
C SER A 26 10.72 -7.46 2.19
N LEU A 27 10.58 -8.78 2.04
CA LEU A 27 11.36 -9.77 2.79
C LEU A 27 12.85 -9.71 2.46
N ARG A 28 13.20 -9.56 1.17
CA ARG A 28 14.59 -9.41 0.72
C ARG A 28 15.22 -8.13 1.29
N ASN A 29 14.49 -7.02 1.21
CA ASN A 29 14.93 -5.75 1.75
C ASN A 29 15.02 -5.78 3.28
N ALA A 30 14.09 -6.45 3.97
CA ALA A 30 14.15 -6.62 5.43
C ALA A 30 15.42 -7.35 5.85
N ALA A 31 15.75 -8.48 5.19
CA ALA A 31 16.97 -9.23 5.46
C ALA A 31 18.22 -8.37 5.26
N TRP A 32 18.26 -7.58 4.17
CA TRP A 32 19.36 -6.64 3.96
C TRP A 32 19.42 -5.57 5.05
N SER A 33 18.30 -4.92 5.39
CA SER A 33 18.25 -3.88 6.41
C SER A 33 18.68 -4.38 7.79
N PHE A 34 18.24 -5.57 8.20
CA PHE A 34 18.68 -6.17 9.47
C PHE A 34 20.17 -6.50 9.46
N ALA A 35 20.72 -6.98 8.34
CA ALA A 35 22.16 -7.19 8.19
C ALA A 35 22.98 -5.88 8.25
N GLN A 36 22.34 -4.73 8.08
CA GLN A 36 22.96 -3.40 8.26
C GLN A 36 22.66 -2.77 9.63
N GLY A 37 22.13 -3.54 10.59
CA GLY A 37 21.78 -3.03 11.92
C GLY A 37 20.43 -2.32 12.00
N GLY A 38 19.53 -2.59 11.04
CA GLY A 38 18.19 -2.02 11.00
C GLY A 38 17.36 -2.36 12.23
N VAL A 39 16.66 -1.35 12.75
CA VAL A 39 15.77 -1.47 13.90
C VAL A 39 14.33 -1.42 13.41
N GLU A 40 13.55 -2.45 13.74
CA GLU A 40 12.14 -2.53 13.38
C GLU A 40 11.27 -1.84 14.44
N SER A 41 10.44 -0.90 14.00
CA SER A 41 9.48 -0.16 14.82
C SER A 41 8.04 -0.51 14.44
N GLY A 42 7.09 -0.30 15.37
CA GLY A 42 5.67 -0.40 15.04
C GLY A 42 5.13 -1.80 14.72
N LYS A 43 5.77 -2.88 15.19
CA LYS A 43 5.36 -4.27 14.89
C LYS A 43 3.88 -4.58 15.16
N GLY A 44 3.30 -3.97 16.20
CA GLY A 44 1.95 -4.26 16.66
C GLY A 44 0.83 -3.99 15.64
N HIS A 45 1.00 -3.00 14.76
CA HIS A 45 -0.04 -2.66 13.77
C HIS A 45 0.13 -3.39 12.42
N TYR A 46 1.26 -4.08 12.19
CA TYR A 46 1.55 -4.75 10.92
C TYR A 46 0.58 -5.91 10.58
N PRO A 47 0.23 -6.83 11.52
CA PRO A 47 -0.75 -7.88 11.23
C PRO A 47 -2.12 -7.32 10.83
N PHE A 48 -2.56 -6.22 11.46
CA PHE A 48 -3.82 -5.55 11.11
C PHE A 48 -3.79 -5.00 9.68
N MET A 49 -2.66 -4.50 9.20
CA MET A 49 -2.53 -4.08 7.80
C MET A 49 -2.65 -5.25 6.85
N VAL A 50 -2.01 -6.38 7.15
CA VAL A 50 -2.10 -7.59 6.33
C VAL A 50 -3.55 -8.08 6.24
N VAL A 51 -4.23 -8.17 7.39
CA VAL A 51 -5.65 -8.56 7.46
C VAL A 51 -6.52 -7.58 6.68
N LEU A 52 -6.34 -6.28 6.86
CA LEU A 52 -7.14 -5.26 6.18
C LEU A 52 -6.99 -5.30 4.65
N HIS A 53 -5.77 -5.43 4.14
CA HIS A 53 -5.51 -5.48 2.70
C HIS A 53 -5.92 -6.82 2.07
N THR A 54 -5.78 -7.93 2.80
CA THR A 54 -6.31 -9.22 2.36
C THR A 54 -7.84 -9.19 2.34
N GLY A 55 -8.44 -8.59 3.38
CA GLY A 55 -9.87 -8.36 3.50
C GLY A 55 -10.42 -7.45 2.40
N LEU A 56 -9.66 -6.44 1.97
CA LEU A 56 -10.01 -5.62 0.80
C LEU A 56 -10.16 -6.48 -0.46
N LEU A 57 -9.18 -7.31 -0.78
CA LEU A 57 -9.22 -8.15 -1.98
C LEU A 57 -10.34 -9.18 -1.92
N ALA A 58 -10.51 -9.84 -0.77
CA ALA A 58 -11.61 -10.77 -0.55
C ALA A 58 -12.97 -10.06 -0.64
N GLY A 59 -13.11 -8.90 0.00
CA GLY A 59 -14.32 -8.07 -0.02
C GLY A 59 -14.69 -7.61 -1.43
N CYS A 60 -13.70 -7.23 -2.26
CA CYS A 60 -13.90 -6.87 -3.65
C CYS A 60 -14.63 -7.99 -4.43
N LEU A 61 -14.18 -9.24 -4.28
CA LEU A 61 -14.78 -10.39 -4.94
C LEU A 61 -16.12 -10.76 -4.32
N VAL A 62 -16.16 -10.89 -2.99
CA VAL A 62 -17.36 -11.30 -2.25
C VAL A 62 -18.50 -10.32 -2.49
N GLU A 63 -18.29 -9.02 -2.34
CA GLU A 63 -19.34 -8.04 -2.55
C GLU A 63 -19.79 -8.00 -4.01
N ALA A 64 -18.85 -8.01 -4.97
CA ALA A 64 -19.21 -7.98 -6.39
C ALA A 64 -20.05 -9.20 -6.81
N ILE A 65 -19.73 -10.38 -6.29
CA ILE A 65 -20.44 -11.63 -6.61
C ILE A 65 -21.76 -11.73 -5.84
N VAL A 66 -21.74 -11.54 -4.51
CA VAL A 66 -22.90 -11.81 -3.65
C VAL A 66 -23.97 -10.73 -3.77
N ALA A 67 -23.56 -9.45 -3.90
CA ALA A 67 -24.49 -8.34 -4.07
C ALA A 67 -24.76 -8.00 -5.54
N ASP A 68 -24.34 -8.86 -6.48
CA ASP A 68 -24.48 -8.71 -7.94
C ASP A 68 -24.19 -7.27 -8.41
N ARG A 69 -23.07 -6.72 -7.94
CA ARG A 69 -22.76 -5.31 -8.14
C ARG A 69 -22.62 -5.03 -9.64
N PRO A 70 -23.24 -3.97 -10.19
CA PRO A 70 -23.12 -3.69 -11.61
C PRO A 70 -21.76 -3.05 -11.96
N PHE A 71 -21.29 -3.32 -13.18
CA PHE A 71 -20.24 -2.52 -13.80
C PHE A 71 -20.87 -1.29 -14.46
N VAL A 72 -20.51 -0.10 -13.98
CA VAL A 72 -20.95 1.17 -14.55
C VAL A 72 -19.79 1.75 -15.35
N PRO A 73 -19.82 1.80 -16.70
CA PRO A 73 -18.63 2.03 -17.52
C PRO A 73 -17.83 3.28 -17.17
N TRP A 74 -18.48 4.44 -17.01
CA TRP A 74 -17.77 5.68 -16.71
C TRP A 74 -17.02 5.60 -15.37
N LEU A 75 -17.67 5.06 -14.34
CA LEU A 75 -17.07 4.91 -13.01
C LEU A 75 -15.99 3.84 -13.05
N GLY A 76 -16.29 2.69 -13.64
CA GLY A 76 -15.41 1.54 -13.73
C GLY A 76 -14.10 1.86 -14.44
N PHE A 77 -14.14 2.55 -15.59
CA PHE A 77 -12.93 2.95 -16.30
C PHE A 77 -12.14 4.05 -15.57
N VAL A 78 -12.81 5.02 -14.96
CA VAL A 78 -12.12 6.05 -14.16
C VAL A 78 -11.42 5.41 -12.96
N MET A 79 -12.11 4.54 -12.22
CA MET A 79 -11.53 3.83 -11.08
C MET A 79 -10.42 2.88 -11.50
N LEU A 80 -10.55 2.19 -12.65
CA LEU A 80 -9.48 1.36 -13.21
C LEU A 80 -8.23 2.20 -13.50
N ALA A 81 -8.39 3.39 -14.10
CA ALA A 81 -7.28 4.30 -14.32
C ALA A 81 -6.61 4.72 -13.01
N VAL A 82 -7.40 5.01 -11.97
CA VAL A 82 -6.88 5.31 -10.63
C VAL A 82 -6.11 4.13 -10.03
N VAL A 83 -6.59 2.89 -10.18
CA VAL A 83 -5.87 1.68 -9.75
C VAL A 83 -4.52 1.58 -10.47
N VAL A 84 -4.50 1.72 -11.80
CA VAL A 84 -3.26 1.65 -12.59
C VAL A 84 -2.27 2.74 -12.16
N LEU A 85 -2.74 3.97 -11.95
CA LEU A 85 -1.91 5.07 -11.47
C LEU A 85 -1.40 4.83 -10.04
N ALA A 86 -2.21 4.25 -9.16
CA ALA A 86 -1.79 3.87 -7.82
C ALA A 86 -0.67 2.83 -7.84
N GLN A 87 -0.77 1.80 -8.70
CA GLN A 87 0.29 0.80 -8.84
C GLN A 87 1.56 1.41 -9.44
N GLY A 88 1.41 2.26 -10.46
CA GLY A 88 2.54 3.00 -11.04
C GLY A 88 3.28 3.85 -10.00
N LEU A 89 2.53 4.59 -9.16
CA LEU A 89 3.09 5.37 -8.06
C LEU A 89 3.79 4.48 -7.03
N ARG A 90 3.19 3.33 -6.68
CA ARG A 90 3.76 2.37 -5.73
C ARG A 90 5.09 1.81 -6.20
N TRP A 91 5.17 1.32 -7.43
CA TRP A 91 6.42 0.82 -8.00
C TRP A 91 7.45 1.91 -8.20
N TRP A 92 7.02 3.15 -8.48
CA TRP A 92 7.94 4.28 -8.45
C TRP A 92 8.53 4.52 -7.06
N CYS A 93 7.73 4.38 -6.00
CA CYS A 93 8.24 4.45 -4.62
C CYS A 93 9.22 3.31 -4.31
N ILE A 94 8.86 2.07 -4.69
CA ILE A 94 9.70 0.87 -4.50
C ILE A 94 11.06 1.03 -5.18
N THR A 95 11.06 1.48 -6.44
CA THR A 95 12.28 1.66 -7.23
C THR A 95 13.16 2.78 -6.69
N VAL A 96 12.57 3.90 -6.27
CA VAL A 96 13.31 5.07 -5.74
C VAL A 96 13.92 4.79 -4.36
N LEU A 97 13.18 4.12 -3.47
CA LEU A 97 13.72 3.72 -2.16
C LEU A 97 14.69 2.54 -2.26
N GLY A 98 14.55 1.70 -3.29
CA GLY A 98 15.40 0.53 -3.51
C GLY A 98 15.39 -0.40 -2.30
N ARG A 99 16.57 -0.62 -1.71
CA ARG A 99 16.75 -1.50 -0.54
C ARG A 99 16.14 -0.96 0.75
N GLN A 100 15.90 0.35 0.83
CA GLN A 100 15.26 0.97 1.99
C GLN A 100 13.73 0.77 2.00
N TRP A 101 13.13 0.32 0.89
CA TRP A 101 11.70 0.08 0.84
C TRP A 101 11.33 -1.17 1.64
N ASN A 102 10.35 -1.05 2.53
CA ASN A 102 9.82 -2.19 3.26
C ASN A 102 8.34 -1.99 3.62
N THR A 103 7.59 -3.09 3.68
CA THR A 103 6.22 -3.05 4.19
C THR A 103 6.15 -2.87 5.70
N ARG A 104 7.23 -3.23 6.42
CA ARG A 104 7.45 -3.01 7.85
C ARG A 104 8.25 -1.72 8.04
N VAL A 105 8.12 -1.08 9.20
CA VAL A 105 8.92 0.11 9.50
C VAL A 105 10.29 -0.35 10.01
N ILE A 106 11.29 -0.40 9.13
CA ILE A 106 12.67 -0.76 9.48
C ILE A 106 13.56 0.43 9.13
N VAL A 107 14.24 0.99 10.13
CA VAL A 107 15.15 2.10 9.94
C VAL A 107 16.58 1.63 10.18
N VAL A 108 17.46 1.90 9.22
CA VAL A 108 18.90 1.56 9.31
C VAL A 108 19.66 2.81 9.75
N PRO A 109 20.34 2.79 10.92
CA PRO A 109 21.13 3.92 11.38
C PRO A 109 22.19 4.35 10.36
N GLY A 110 22.36 5.65 10.16
CA GLY A 110 23.37 6.21 9.26
C GLY A 110 23.00 6.24 7.76
N LEU A 111 21.85 5.68 7.36
CA LEU A 111 21.35 5.88 5.99
C LEU A 111 20.65 7.24 5.85
N SER A 112 20.93 7.93 4.75
CA SER A 112 20.27 9.19 4.39
C SER A 112 18.84 8.96 3.89
N LEU A 113 17.93 9.87 4.24
CA LEU A 113 16.57 9.88 3.70
C LEU A 113 16.58 10.11 2.18
N VAL A 114 15.71 9.37 1.49
CA VAL A 114 15.53 9.52 0.05
C VAL A 114 14.55 10.66 -0.22
N ALA A 115 15.02 11.72 -0.88
CA ALA A 115 14.21 12.86 -1.30
C ALA A 115 14.00 12.95 -2.83
N ALA A 116 14.25 11.85 -3.54
CA ALA A 116 14.14 11.76 -5.01
C ALA A 116 12.76 11.22 -5.45
N GLY A 117 12.47 11.33 -6.75
CA GLY A 117 11.25 10.76 -7.33
C GLY A 117 9.97 11.33 -6.69
N PRO A 118 9.00 10.50 -6.29
CA PRO A 118 7.74 10.99 -5.74
C PRO A 118 7.90 11.65 -4.35
N TYR A 119 9.00 11.35 -3.64
CA TYR A 119 9.30 11.90 -2.32
C TYR A 119 9.66 13.39 -2.34
N ARG A 120 9.88 13.99 -3.52
CA ARG A 120 10.09 15.44 -3.67
C ARG A 120 8.83 16.27 -3.48
N TRP A 121 7.65 15.66 -3.59
CA TRP A 121 6.37 16.35 -3.53
C TRP A 121 5.55 16.01 -2.28
N VAL A 122 5.62 14.74 -1.86
CA VAL A 122 4.87 14.22 -0.71
C VAL A 122 5.81 13.40 0.14
N ARG A 123 5.67 13.46 1.48
CA ARG A 123 6.51 12.69 2.41
C ARG A 123 6.29 11.18 2.29
N HIS A 124 5.04 10.75 2.15
CA HIS A 124 4.68 9.34 2.07
C HIS A 124 3.84 9.01 0.82
N PRO A 125 4.42 9.11 -0.39
CA PRO A 125 3.71 8.84 -1.64
C PRO A 125 3.19 7.40 -1.74
N ASN A 126 3.87 6.44 -1.11
CA ASN A 126 3.40 5.05 -1.05
C ASN A 126 2.03 4.92 -0.33
N TYR A 127 1.79 5.74 0.69
CA TYR A 127 0.50 5.75 1.41
C TYR A 127 -0.61 6.41 0.61
N VAL A 128 -0.28 7.36 -0.27
CA VAL A 128 -1.24 7.88 -1.25
C VAL A 128 -1.69 6.75 -2.18
N ALA A 129 -0.75 5.93 -2.69
CA ALA A 129 -1.08 4.76 -3.51
C ALA A 129 -2.00 3.77 -2.77
N VAL A 130 -1.75 3.50 -1.48
CA VAL A 130 -2.61 2.62 -0.66
C VAL A 130 -4.03 3.15 -0.55
N VAL A 131 -4.20 4.45 -0.26
CA VAL A 131 -5.53 5.06 -0.13
C VAL A 131 -6.26 5.04 -1.48
N LEU A 132 -5.58 5.39 -2.57
CA LEU A 132 -6.16 5.38 -3.91
C LEU A 132 -6.59 3.96 -4.33
N GLU A 133 -5.73 2.95 -4.13
CA GLU A 133 -6.06 1.55 -4.43
C GLU A 133 -7.26 1.07 -3.61
N GLY A 134 -7.28 1.36 -2.31
CA GLY A 134 -8.34 0.92 -1.39
C GLY A 134 -9.72 1.46 -1.71
N ILE A 135 -9.79 2.67 -2.27
CA ILE A 135 -11.05 3.28 -2.72
C ILE A 135 -11.39 2.81 -4.14
N ALA A 136 -10.42 2.88 -5.05
CA ALA A 136 -10.68 2.69 -6.47
C ALA A 136 -10.92 1.23 -6.84
N LEU A 137 -10.16 0.28 -6.28
CA LEU A 137 -10.25 -1.13 -6.66
C LEU A 137 -11.67 -1.69 -6.47
N PRO A 138 -12.33 -1.55 -5.30
CA PRO A 138 -13.72 -1.99 -5.16
C PRO A 138 -14.70 -1.24 -6.08
N LEU A 139 -14.48 0.06 -6.28
CA LEU A 139 -15.38 0.90 -7.07
C LEU A 139 -15.31 0.63 -8.58
N VAL A 140 -14.29 -0.10 -9.08
CA VAL A 140 -14.29 -0.60 -10.47
C VAL A 140 -15.57 -1.36 -10.79
N HIS A 141 -16.09 -2.12 -9.81
CA HIS A 141 -17.34 -2.87 -9.94
C HIS A 141 -18.38 -2.43 -8.89
N THR A 142 -18.41 -1.13 -8.56
CA THR A 142 -19.37 -0.49 -7.64
C THR A 142 -19.48 -1.10 -6.22
N ALA A 143 -18.44 -1.82 -5.76
CA ALA A 143 -18.39 -2.42 -4.42
C ALA A 143 -18.10 -1.36 -3.33
N TRP A 144 -19.04 -0.44 -3.15
CA TRP A 144 -18.89 0.73 -2.28
C TRP A 144 -18.86 0.37 -0.79
N ILE A 145 -19.44 -0.77 -0.36
CA ILE A 145 -19.37 -1.20 1.04
C ILE A 145 -17.93 -1.55 1.38
N THR A 146 -17.27 -2.33 0.54
CA THR A 146 -15.86 -2.69 0.68
C THR A 146 -14.98 -1.45 0.67
N ALA A 147 -15.19 -0.51 -0.27
CA ALA A 147 -14.45 0.75 -0.31
C ALA A 147 -14.62 1.56 0.98
N LEU A 148 -15.86 1.68 1.47
CA LEU A 148 -16.17 2.44 2.70
C LEU A 148 -15.56 1.78 3.94
N VAL A 149 -15.77 0.48 4.13
CA VAL A 149 -15.24 -0.29 5.27
C VAL A 149 -13.71 -0.23 5.26
N PHE A 150 -13.08 -0.47 4.11
CA PHE A 150 -11.63 -0.35 3.99
C PHE A 150 -11.17 1.06 4.37
N THR A 151 -11.80 2.10 3.83
CA THR A 151 -11.39 3.49 4.10
C THR A 151 -11.50 3.83 5.58
N VAL A 152 -12.62 3.50 6.22
CA VAL A 152 -12.86 3.79 7.65
C VAL A 152 -11.86 3.07 8.54
N LEU A 153 -11.47 1.83 8.21
CA LEU A 153 -10.48 1.07 8.97
C LEU A 153 -9.04 1.48 8.64
N ASN A 154 -8.77 1.85 7.39
CA ASN A 154 -7.42 2.18 6.91
C ASN A 154 -6.95 3.54 7.45
N VAL A 155 -7.83 4.54 7.57
CA VAL A 155 -7.47 5.87 8.06
C VAL A 155 -6.76 5.84 9.43
N PRO A 156 -7.34 5.27 10.52
CA PRO A 156 -6.68 5.23 11.81
C PRO A 156 -5.42 4.34 11.80
N LEU A 157 -5.46 3.22 11.06
CA LEU A 157 -4.33 2.30 10.96
C LEU A 157 -3.12 2.96 10.29
N LEU A 158 -3.36 3.67 9.20
CA LEU A 158 -2.35 4.42 8.46
C LEU A 158 -1.82 5.60 9.27
N ALA A 159 -2.67 6.27 10.06
CA ALA A 159 -2.24 7.32 10.97
C ALA A 159 -1.27 6.79 12.05
N VAL A 160 -1.57 5.62 12.65
CA VAL A 160 -0.66 4.96 13.60
C VAL A 160 0.66 4.59 12.93
N ARG A 161 0.60 4.05 11.70
CA ARG A 161 1.79 3.70 10.93
C ARG A 161 2.67 4.90 10.61
N ILE A 162 2.09 5.96 10.06
CA ILE A 162 2.82 7.19 9.71
C ILE A 162 3.50 7.76 10.96
N ARG A 163 2.81 7.83 12.10
CA ARG A 163 3.41 8.31 13.35
C ARG A 163 4.58 7.44 13.81
N ALA A 164 4.44 6.11 13.72
CA ALA A 164 5.50 5.18 14.08
C ALA A 164 6.72 5.32 13.16
N GLU A 165 6.50 5.53 11.85
CA GLU A 165 7.56 5.78 10.88
C GLU A 165 8.26 7.11 11.12
N GLU A 166 7.52 8.21 11.23
CA GLU A 166 8.11 9.54 11.48
C GLU A 166 8.88 9.56 12.81
N ALA A 167 8.38 8.90 13.86
CA ALA A 167 9.10 8.76 15.12
C ALA A 167 10.41 7.97 14.95
N ALA A 168 10.38 6.88 14.17
CA ALA A 168 11.58 6.09 13.89
C ALA A 168 12.60 6.89 13.06
N LEU A 169 12.16 7.63 12.04
CA LEU A 169 13.03 8.47 11.21
C LEU A 169 13.64 9.63 12.02
N ALA A 170 12.89 10.21 12.96
CA ALA A 170 13.38 11.27 13.84
C ALA A 170 14.56 10.82 14.71
N THR A 171 14.60 9.56 15.14
CA THR A 171 15.74 9.04 15.93
C THR A 171 17.04 9.01 15.13
N VAL A 172 16.96 8.74 13.82
CA VAL A 172 18.14 8.72 12.94
C VAL A 172 18.55 10.12 12.50
N LEU A 173 17.59 11.01 12.25
CA LEU A 173 17.89 12.42 11.96
C LEU A 173 18.48 13.15 13.16
N GLY A 174 18.03 12.86 14.38
CA GLY A 174 18.55 13.45 15.61
C GLY A 174 19.92 12.90 16.05
N ALA A 175 20.30 11.71 15.57
CA ALA A 175 21.61 11.10 15.80
C ALA A 175 22.68 11.51 14.77
N ALA A 176 22.30 12.23 13.71
CA ALA A 176 23.27 12.80 12.78
C ALA A 176 24.06 13.93 13.50
N PRO A 177 25.40 13.88 13.54
CA PRO A 177 26.16 14.98 14.13
C PRO A 177 25.80 16.28 13.40
N ALA A 178 25.53 17.34 14.18
CA ALA A 178 25.43 18.69 13.66
C ALA A 178 26.69 18.96 12.83
N LYS A 179 26.48 19.28 11.56
CA LYS A 179 27.53 19.52 10.59
C LYS A 179 28.37 20.73 10.96
#